data_AF-A0A1E4UTF3-F1
#
_entry.id   AF-A0A1E4UTF3-F1
#
_cell.length_a   1.000
_cell.length_b   1.000
_cell.length_c   1.000
_cell.angle_alpha   90.00
_cell.angle_beta   90.00
_cell.angle_gamma   90.00
#
_symmetry.space_group_name_H-M   'P 1'
#
loop_
_entity.id
_entity.type
_entity.pdbx_description
1 polymer ?
#
loop_
_entity_poly.entity_id
_entity_poly.type
_entity_poly.pdbx_seq_one_letter_code
_entity_poly.pdbx_strand_id
1 'polypeptide(L)'
;MWHLVCGDNAVAGVTQVIGEAAAATGLRVLRDDLAVGPLADVDTPPCAARVAFWQTLWPESVHPAPAFATVLPADARWLAALAEQAQPVTVWHGDSASEQLLLARVAHALEHSPLALWEVPCGTGDSRVEMRKAVAMHAPDALVALAQPREIAASRRQALAAQWRAVQADNALIHRWQAGDFAGEDYQRIDADLLRHARDEAQPLARLMAEVMARNDGFFATDTFLLWRARELAAAGVLHISGEPGEYGYRGLQVRRSL
;
A
#
# COMPACT_ATOMS: atom_id res chain seq x y z
N MET A 1 19.09 2.59 14.44
CA MET A 1 18.79 2.60 12.99
C MET A 1 17.30 2.41 12.90
N TRP A 2 16.63 3.19 12.06
CA TRP A 2 15.23 2.95 11.75
C TRP A 2 15.11 1.85 10.70
N HIS A 3 14.15 0.96 10.88
CA HIS A 3 13.68 0.00 9.91
C HIS A 3 12.21 0.32 9.62
N LEU A 4 11.92 0.64 8.37
CA LEU A 4 10.58 1.02 7.91
C LEU A 4 10.00 -0.10 7.07
N VAL A 5 8.75 -0.48 7.37
CA VAL A 5 7.97 -1.48 6.64
C VAL A 5 6.60 -0.93 6.28
N CYS A 6 6.03 -1.40 5.18
CA CYS A 6 4.64 -1.13 4.81
C CYS A 6 3.74 -2.22 5.41
N GLY A 7 2.82 -1.84 6.29
CA GLY A 7 1.84 -2.73 6.89
C GLY A 7 2.38 -3.68 7.98
N ASP A 8 1.46 -4.17 8.83
CA ASP A 8 1.80 -4.94 10.03
C ASP A 8 2.35 -6.35 9.73
N ASN A 9 1.96 -6.94 8.60
CA ASN A 9 2.29 -8.33 8.28
C ASN A 9 3.80 -8.56 8.08
N ALA A 10 4.58 -7.51 7.80
CA ALA A 10 6.04 -7.59 7.65
C ALA A 10 6.78 -7.62 9.01
N VAL A 11 6.12 -7.24 10.11
CA VAL A 11 6.77 -7.03 11.42
C VAL A 11 7.46 -8.30 11.90
N ALA A 12 6.75 -9.45 11.92
CA ALA A 12 7.30 -10.69 12.46
C ALA A 12 8.57 -11.12 11.70
N GLY A 13 8.54 -11.06 10.37
CA GLY A 13 9.69 -11.37 9.54
C GLY A 13 10.85 -10.42 9.80
N VAL A 14 10.61 -9.10 9.75
CA VAL A 14 11.67 -8.10 9.92
C VAL A 14 12.26 -8.14 11.33
N THR A 15 11.44 -8.28 12.37
CA THR A 15 11.88 -8.48 13.76
C THR A 15 12.81 -9.68 13.88
N GLN A 16 12.51 -10.79 13.20
CA GLN A 16 13.38 -11.96 13.20
C GLN A 16 14.75 -11.66 12.56
N VAL A 17 14.80 -10.83 11.52
CA VAL A 17 16.08 -10.46 10.88
C VAL A 17 16.92 -9.51 11.74
N ILE A 18 16.29 -8.46 12.27
CA ILE A 18 17.04 -7.39 12.97
C ILE A 18 17.22 -7.68 14.48
N GLY A 19 16.47 -8.63 15.01
CA GLY A 19 16.41 -9.00 16.42
C GLY A 19 15.45 -8.13 17.25
N GLU A 20 14.91 -8.72 18.31
CA GLU A 20 13.91 -8.10 19.20
C GLU A 20 14.33 -6.73 19.76
N ALA A 21 15.58 -6.60 20.19
CA ALA A 21 16.07 -5.34 20.77
C ALA A 21 16.12 -4.19 19.75
N ALA A 22 16.50 -4.48 18.50
CA ALA A 22 16.49 -3.49 17.42
C ALA A 22 15.06 -3.19 16.97
N ALA A 23 14.19 -4.20 16.90
CA ALA A 23 12.79 -4.01 16.56
C ALA A 23 12.06 -3.12 17.59
N ALA A 24 12.25 -3.36 18.87
CA ALA A 24 11.61 -2.61 19.95
C ALA A 24 11.94 -1.10 19.95
N THR A 25 13.10 -0.72 19.40
CA THR A 25 13.59 0.66 19.43
C THR A 25 13.65 1.33 18.05
N GLY A 26 13.59 0.54 16.97
CA GLY A 26 13.90 1.00 15.62
C GLY A 26 12.98 0.49 14.52
N LEU A 27 12.07 -0.47 14.77
CA LEU A 27 11.11 -0.88 13.75
C LEU A 27 9.87 0.03 13.80
N ARG A 28 9.54 0.63 12.66
CA ARG A 28 8.33 1.45 12.49
C ARG A 28 7.50 0.94 11.31
N VAL A 29 6.21 0.74 11.58
CA VAL A 29 5.23 0.33 10.58
C VAL A 29 4.50 1.55 10.05
N LEU A 30 4.53 1.74 8.72
CA LEU A 30 3.73 2.73 8.02
C LEU A 30 2.58 1.98 7.37
N ARG A 31 1.34 2.22 7.82
CA ARG A 31 0.16 1.42 7.44
C ARG A 31 -0.60 1.96 6.24
N ASP A 32 -0.25 3.15 5.78
CA ASP A 32 -0.92 3.77 4.64
C ASP A 32 -0.58 3.03 3.35
N ASP A 33 -1.59 2.45 2.68
CA ASP A 33 -1.41 1.87 1.36
C ASP A 33 -1.40 2.98 0.29
N LEU A 34 -0.21 3.49 -0.01
CA LEU A 34 0.00 4.61 -0.92
C LEU A 34 -0.38 4.29 -2.38
N ALA A 35 -0.61 3.01 -2.73
CA ALA A 35 -0.96 2.62 -4.10
C ALA A 35 -2.34 3.11 -4.54
N VAL A 36 -3.24 3.45 -3.62
CA VAL A 36 -4.62 3.87 -3.94
C VAL A 36 -4.99 5.15 -3.20
N GLY A 37 -5.82 5.98 -3.83
CA GLY A 37 -6.29 7.26 -3.32
C GLY A 37 -5.33 8.43 -3.55
N PRO A 38 -5.81 9.67 -3.34
CA PRO A 38 -5.00 10.87 -3.55
C PRO A 38 -3.81 10.91 -2.58
N LEU A 39 -2.73 11.55 -3.04
CA LEU A 39 -1.48 11.73 -2.29
C LEU A 39 -1.06 13.19 -2.15
N ALA A 40 -1.81 14.15 -2.69
CA ALA A 40 -1.46 15.57 -2.69
C ALA A 40 -1.20 16.14 -1.27
N ASP A 41 -1.94 15.69 -0.25
CA ASP A 41 -1.79 16.17 1.13
C ASP A 41 -1.23 15.13 2.11
N VAL A 42 -0.74 13.99 1.61
CA VAL A 42 -0.29 12.86 2.46
C VAL A 42 0.89 13.23 3.37
N ASP A 43 1.69 14.22 2.98
CA ASP A 43 2.81 14.76 3.77
C ASP A 43 2.48 16.09 4.48
N THR A 44 1.24 16.59 4.34
CA THR A 44 0.81 17.85 4.95
C THR A 44 -0.25 17.59 6.01
N PRO A 45 0.13 17.38 7.29
CA PRO A 45 -0.82 17.28 8.40
C PRO A 45 -1.83 18.45 8.37
N PRO A 46 -3.14 18.19 8.51
CA PRO A 46 -3.76 16.97 9.03
C PRO A 46 -4.09 15.89 7.97
N CYS A 47 -3.53 15.94 6.76
CA CYS A 47 -3.74 14.95 5.70
C CYS A 47 -5.24 14.70 5.42
N ALA A 48 -6.03 15.78 5.40
CA ALA A 48 -7.49 15.72 5.39
C ALA A 48 -8.07 14.91 4.22
N ALA A 49 -7.56 15.08 3.00
CA ALA A 49 -8.03 14.35 1.84
C ALA A 49 -7.65 12.87 1.93
N ARG A 50 -6.42 12.56 2.37
CA ARG A 50 -5.99 11.17 2.63
C ARG A 50 -6.82 10.48 3.71
N VAL A 51 -7.10 11.17 4.81
CA VAL A 51 -7.93 10.66 5.92
C VAL A 51 -9.36 10.40 5.44
N ALA A 52 -9.96 11.36 4.72
CA ALA A 52 -11.31 11.22 4.20
C ALA A 52 -11.43 10.06 3.21
N PHE A 53 -10.42 9.86 2.36
CA PHE A 53 -10.34 8.72 1.44
C PHE A 53 -10.41 7.39 2.20
N TRP A 54 -9.56 7.20 3.21
CA TRP A 54 -9.54 5.97 4.00
C TRP A 54 -10.82 5.74 4.79
N GLN A 55 -11.42 6.81 5.35
CA GLN A 55 -12.69 6.72 6.06
C GLN A 55 -13.85 6.30 5.14
N THR A 56 -13.85 6.79 3.90
CA THR A 56 -14.89 6.44 2.90
C THR A 56 -14.72 4.99 2.42
N LEU A 57 -13.48 4.57 2.22
CA LEU A 57 -13.15 3.23 1.77
C LEU A 57 -13.43 2.18 2.85
N TRP A 58 -13.20 2.48 4.13
CA TRP A 58 -13.35 1.49 5.20
C TRP A 58 -14.79 0.96 5.32
N PRO A 59 -15.01 -0.37 5.44
CA PRO A 59 -16.36 -0.91 5.57
C PRO A 59 -16.95 -0.58 6.95
N GLU A 60 -18.16 -0.05 6.99
CA GLU A 60 -18.87 0.27 8.25
C GLU A 60 -19.06 -0.95 9.15
N SER A 61 -19.19 -2.14 8.56
CA SER A 61 -19.35 -3.42 9.28
C SER A 61 -18.07 -3.92 9.95
N VAL A 62 -16.92 -3.32 9.68
CA VAL A 62 -15.63 -3.75 10.23
C VAL A 62 -15.23 -2.84 11.39
N HIS A 63 -15.34 -3.37 12.60
CA HIS A 63 -14.98 -2.67 13.83
C HIS A 63 -13.90 -3.39 14.64
N PRO A 64 -13.00 -2.64 15.32
CA PRO A 64 -12.89 -1.19 15.27
C PRO A 64 -12.30 -0.70 13.93
N ALA A 65 -12.74 0.47 13.46
CA ALA A 65 -12.09 1.13 12.34
C ALA A 65 -10.73 1.69 12.80
N PRO A 66 -9.68 1.68 11.94
CA PRO A 66 -8.42 2.32 12.24
C PRO A 66 -8.59 3.82 12.51
N ALA A 67 -7.79 4.35 13.44
CA ALA A 67 -7.81 5.76 13.80
C ALA A 67 -7.09 6.63 12.75
N PHE A 68 -7.57 6.63 11.50
CA PHE A 68 -6.91 7.30 10.36
C PHE A 68 -6.57 8.77 10.63
N ALA A 69 -7.51 9.51 11.25
CA ALA A 69 -7.35 10.93 11.58
C ALA A 69 -6.24 11.23 12.59
N THR A 70 -5.77 10.24 13.34
CA THR A 70 -4.65 10.39 14.27
C THR A 70 -3.36 9.77 13.73
N VAL A 71 -3.47 8.56 13.16
CA VAL A 71 -2.32 7.78 12.69
C VAL A 71 -1.66 8.41 11.46
N LEU A 72 -2.43 8.75 10.42
CA LEU A 72 -1.85 9.25 9.17
C LEU A 72 -1.12 10.60 9.37
N PRO A 73 -1.70 11.59 10.10
CA PRO A 73 -0.98 12.83 10.37
C PRO A 73 0.22 12.63 11.29
N ALA A 74 0.19 11.65 12.20
CA ALA A 74 1.33 11.34 13.05
C ALA A 74 2.49 10.74 12.26
N ASP A 75 2.19 9.86 11.30
CA ASP A 75 3.18 9.29 10.39
C ASP A 75 3.78 10.37 9.47
N ALA A 76 2.96 11.27 8.92
CA ALA A 76 3.43 12.40 8.12
C ALA A 76 4.36 13.33 8.93
N ARG A 77 3.99 13.69 10.17
CA ARG A 77 4.86 14.49 11.06
C ARG A 77 6.17 13.78 11.38
N TRP A 78 6.12 12.46 11.64
CA TRP A 78 7.31 11.69 11.94
C TRP A 78 8.26 11.62 10.74
N LEU A 79 7.74 11.43 9.53
CA LEU A 79 8.52 11.45 8.29
C LEU A 79 9.13 12.83 8.03
N ALA A 80 8.38 13.92 8.25
CA ALA A 80 8.90 15.27 8.12
C ALA A 80 10.07 15.56 9.08
N ALA A 81 10.01 15.02 10.30
CA ALA A 81 11.07 15.14 11.29
C ALA A 81 12.23 14.15 11.08
N LEU A 82 12.15 13.24 10.11
CA LEU A 82 13.11 12.14 9.94
C LEU A 82 14.52 12.65 9.64
N ALA A 83 14.64 13.71 8.85
CA ALA A 83 15.90 14.33 8.48
C ALA A 83 16.67 14.94 9.68
N GLU A 84 15.97 15.27 10.76
CA GLU A 84 16.52 15.87 11.99
C GLU A 84 17.00 14.81 12.99
N GLN A 85 16.71 13.53 12.72
CA GLN A 85 17.10 12.44 13.61
C GLN A 85 18.57 12.07 13.41
N ALA A 86 19.14 11.34 14.37
CA ALA A 86 20.56 10.95 14.34
C ALA A 86 20.81 9.56 13.73
N GLN A 87 19.74 8.79 13.47
CA GLN A 87 19.85 7.39 13.10
C GLN A 87 19.72 7.19 11.58
N PRO A 88 20.56 6.35 10.96
CA PRO A 88 20.35 5.89 9.59
C PRO A 88 18.98 5.22 9.43
N VAL A 89 18.46 5.22 8.21
CA VAL A 89 17.13 4.71 7.87
C VAL A 89 17.26 3.57 6.87
N THR A 90 16.57 2.46 7.13
CA THR A 90 16.48 1.29 6.26
C THR A 90 15.03 1.08 5.87
N VAL A 91 14.73 0.98 4.57
CA VAL A 91 13.39 0.66 4.06
C VAL A 91 13.38 -0.76 3.52
N TRP A 92 12.46 -1.58 4.01
CA TRP A 92 12.20 -2.91 3.47
C TRP A 92 11.09 -2.83 2.45
N HIS A 93 11.29 -3.38 1.26
CA HIS A 93 10.30 -3.27 0.19
C HIS A 93 10.29 -4.47 -0.74
N GLY A 94 9.11 -4.79 -1.24
CA GLY A 94 8.87 -5.75 -2.31
C GLY A 94 8.67 -5.07 -3.67
N ASP A 95 7.93 -5.75 -4.56
CA ASP A 95 7.63 -5.29 -5.93
C ASP A 95 6.26 -4.60 -6.07
N SER A 96 5.65 -4.21 -4.95
CA SER A 96 4.35 -3.54 -4.96
C SER A 96 4.49 -2.02 -4.96
N ALA A 97 3.54 -1.34 -5.63
CA ALA A 97 3.53 0.12 -5.64
C ALA A 97 3.56 0.72 -4.24
N SER A 98 2.83 0.15 -3.28
CA SER A 98 2.76 0.67 -1.91
C SER A 98 4.14 0.73 -1.22
N GLU A 99 4.90 -0.37 -1.29
CA GLU A 99 6.24 -0.45 -0.70
C GLU A 99 7.26 0.39 -1.48
N GLN A 100 7.14 0.46 -2.81
CA GLN A 100 8.00 1.30 -3.65
C GLN A 100 7.73 2.79 -3.42
N LEU A 101 6.47 3.18 -3.19
CA LEU A 101 6.08 4.54 -2.83
C LEU A 101 6.58 4.89 -1.43
N LEU A 102 6.55 3.96 -0.48
CA LEU A 102 7.17 4.18 0.84
C LEU A 102 8.67 4.47 0.69
N LEU A 103 9.39 3.70 -0.12
CA LEU A 103 10.81 3.95 -0.40
C LEU A 103 11.03 5.33 -1.04
N ALA A 104 10.22 5.69 -2.04
CA ALA A 104 10.30 6.99 -2.72
C ALA A 104 10.01 8.16 -1.75
N ARG A 105 8.98 8.02 -0.92
CA ARG A 105 8.58 8.99 0.11
C ARG A 105 9.67 9.22 1.16
N VAL A 106 10.30 8.14 1.64
CA VAL A 106 11.42 8.24 2.60
C VAL A 106 12.63 8.91 1.95
N ALA A 107 12.95 8.56 0.71
CA ALA A 107 14.03 9.22 -0.03
C ALA A 107 13.79 10.71 -0.21
N HIS A 108 12.53 11.12 -0.48
CA HIS A 108 12.14 12.52 -0.54
C HIS A 108 12.27 13.23 0.81
N ALA A 109 11.73 12.65 1.89
CA ALA A 109 11.81 13.21 3.24
C ALA A 109 13.27 13.44 3.69
N LEU A 110 14.18 12.62 3.17
CA LEU A 110 15.60 12.71 3.45
C LEU A 110 16.38 13.53 2.42
N GLU A 111 15.85 14.04 1.31
CA GLU A 111 16.64 14.52 0.15
C GLU A 111 17.80 15.50 0.48
N HIS A 112 17.66 16.33 1.53
CA HIS A 112 18.69 17.28 1.98
C HIS A 112 19.42 16.88 3.28
N SER A 113 19.14 15.69 3.79
CA SER A 113 19.74 15.14 5.01
C SER A 113 21.05 14.39 4.73
N PRO A 114 22.07 14.51 5.58
CA PRO A 114 23.28 13.69 5.50
C PRO A 114 23.06 12.24 5.95
N LEU A 115 21.88 11.90 6.47
CA LEU A 115 21.59 10.54 6.94
C LEU A 115 21.73 9.53 5.79
N ALA A 116 22.38 8.41 6.10
CA ALA A 116 22.44 7.27 5.21
C ALA A 116 21.06 6.62 5.09
N LEU A 117 20.65 6.39 3.84
CA LEU A 117 19.43 5.67 3.49
C LEU A 117 19.82 4.31 2.92
N TRP A 118 19.26 3.26 3.50
CA TRP A 118 19.47 1.88 3.10
C TRP A 118 18.16 1.29 2.58
N GLU A 119 18.26 0.34 1.68
CA GLU A 119 17.13 -0.48 1.25
C GLU A 119 17.44 -1.96 1.48
N VAL A 120 16.39 -2.72 1.78
CA VAL A 120 16.41 -4.18 1.74
C VAL A 120 15.36 -4.63 0.72
N PRO A 121 15.77 -4.91 -0.53
CA PRO A 121 14.86 -5.41 -1.54
C PRO A 121 14.51 -6.87 -1.22
N CYS A 122 13.23 -7.13 -1.00
CA CYS A 122 12.66 -8.47 -0.79
C CYS A 122 11.83 -8.93 -1.98
N GLY A 123 11.74 -8.12 -3.03
CA GLY A 123 11.03 -8.42 -4.26
C GLY A 123 11.79 -9.35 -5.21
N THR A 124 11.14 -9.73 -6.29
CA THR A 124 11.73 -10.43 -7.44
C THR A 124 12.28 -9.47 -8.50
N GLY A 125 11.98 -8.17 -8.39
CA GLY A 125 12.23 -7.16 -9.42
C GLY A 125 11.10 -7.06 -10.46
N ASP A 126 10.05 -7.86 -10.31
CA ASP A 126 8.94 -7.95 -11.25
C ASP A 126 7.60 -7.75 -10.55
N SER A 127 6.85 -6.74 -10.97
CA SER A 127 5.61 -6.34 -10.32
C SER A 127 4.37 -7.08 -10.84
N ARG A 128 4.51 -8.00 -11.81
CA ARG A 128 3.43 -8.87 -12.29
C ARG A 128 2.88 -9.73 -11.16
N VAL A 129 1.57 -9.97 -11.15
CA VAL A 129 0.86 -10.71 -10.08
C VAL A 129 1.40 -12.10 -9.80
N GLU A 130 1.90 -12.77 -10.83
CA GLU A 130 2.53 -14.09 -10.75
C GLU A 130 3.91 -14.07 -10.08
N MET A 131 4.62 -12.94 -10.14
CA MET A 131 6.03 -12.84 -9.72
C MET A 131 6.24 -11.97 -8.48
N ARG A 132 5.42 -10.94 -8.29
CA ARG A 132 5.64 -9.93 -7.24
C ARG A 132 5.70 -10.57 -5.86
N LYS A 133 6.57 -10.02 -5.01
CA LYS A 133 6.60 -10.33 -3.58
C LYS A 133 6.52 -9.04 -2.79
N ALA A 134 5.66 -9.00 -1.78
CA ALA A 134 5.79 -8.06 -0.67
C ALA A 134 6.75 -8.62 0.38
N VAL A 135 7.26 -7.78 1.27
CA VAL A 135 8.11 -8.22 2.39
C VAL A 135 7.39 -9.30 3.22
N ALA A 136 6.11 -9.08 3.51
CA ALA A 136 5.27 -9.98 4.29
C ALA A 136 4.95 -11.32 3.62
N MET A 137 5.25 -11.49 2.33
CA MET A 137 5.01 -12.75 1.61
C MET A 137 6.13 -13.78 1.82
N HIS A 138 7.21 -13.41 2.50
CA HIS A 138 8.29 -14.31 2.87
C HIS A 138 8.04 -14.88 4.26
N ALA A 139 8.25 -16.18 4.40
CA ALA A 139 8.36 -16.77 5.73
C ALA A 139 9.54 -16.11 6.47
N PRO A 140 9.44 -15.91 7.80
CA PRO A 140 10.49 -15.22 8.57
C PRO A 140 11.91 -15.79 8.35
N ASP A 141 12.08 -17.12 8.34
CA ASP A 141 13.37 -17.77 8.06
C ASP A 141 13.91 -17.47 6.66
N ALA A 142 13.04 -17.41 5.65
CA ALA A 142 13.42 -17.09 4.29
C ALA A 142 13.86 -15.61 4.16
N LEU A 143 13.22 -14.71 4.92
CA LEU A 143 13.57 -13.30 4.92
C LEU A 143 14.98 -13.05 5.48
N VAL A 144 15.43 -13.83 6.47
CA VAL A 144 16.81 -13.78 6.98
C VAL A 144 17.84 -14.02 5.87
N ALA A 145 17.57 -14.99 4.99
CA ALA A 145 18.47 -15.30 3.88
C ALA A 145 18.44 -14.24 2.75
N LEU A 146 17.30 -13.56 2.58
CA LEU A 146 17.12 -12.51 1.56
C LEU A 146 17.61 -11.14 2.00
N ALA A 147 17.73 -10.91 3.32
CA ALA A 147 18.07 -9.61 3.86
C ALA A 147 19.51 -9.20 3.51
N GLN A 148 19.64 -8.41 2.46
CA GLN A 148 20.90 -7.83 2.01
C GLN A 148 20.77 -6.30 1.99
N PRO A 149 20.96 -5.64 3.14
CA PRO A 149 20.93 -4.18 3.21
C PRO A 149 21.99 -3.57 2.30
N ARG A 150 21.55 -2.63 1.46
CA ARG A 150 22.44 -1.85 0.59
C ARG A 150 22.19 -0.37 0.79
N GLU A 151 23.27 0.41 0.87
CA GLU A 151 23.17 1.85 0.95
C GLU A 151 22.74 2.41 -0.41
N ILE A 152 21.78 3.33 -0.40
CA ILE A 152 21.26 3.97 -1.59
C ILE A 152 22.20 5.09 -2.01
N ALA A 153 22.78 4.97 -3.20
CA ALA A 153 23.60 6.00 -3.80
C ALA A 153 22.82 7.32 -3.99
N ALA A 154 23.53 8.45 -3.92
CA ALA A 154 22.94 9.78 -4.04
C ALA A 154 22.07 9.97 -5.30
N SER A 155 22.50 9.43 -6.45
CA SER A 155 21.75 9.49 -7.71
C SER A 155 20.42 8.73 -7.64
N ARG A 156 20.40 7.53 -7.04
CA ARG A 156 19.17 6.76 -6.84
C ARG A 156 18.24 7.46 -5.85
N ARG A 157 18.76 8.04 -4.78
CA ARG A 157 17.98 8.83 -3.82
C ARG A 157 17.31 10.04 -4.48
N GLN A 158 18.03 10.78 -5.34
CA GLN A 158 17.47 11.88 -6.12
C GLN A 158 16.37 11.40 -7.08
N ALA A 159 16.59 10.27 -7.76
CA ALA A 159 15.59 9.68 -8.65
C ALA A 159 14.31 9.27 -7.89
N LEU A 160 14.46 8.62 -6.73
CA LEU A 160 13.34 8.26 -5.85
C LEU A 160 12.57 9.49 -5.35
N ALA A 161 13.28 10.54 -4.90
CA ALA A 161 12.67 11.78 -4.46
C ALA A 161 11.91 12.49 -5.60
N ALA A 162 12.45 12.44 -6.83
CA ALA A 162 11.78 12.94 -8.02
C ALA A 162 10.52 12.13 -8.37
N GLN A 163 10.59 10.79 -8.30
CA GLN A 163 9.43 9.91 -8.49
C GLN A 163 8.32 10.22 -7.48
N TRP A 164 8.65 10.44 -6.20
CA TRP A 164 7.68 10.83 -5.18
C TRP A 164 6.99 12.15 -5.51
N ARG A 165 7.76 13.20 -5.84
CA ARG A 165 7.20 14.51 -6.24
C ARG A 165 6.29 14.41 -7.46
N ALA A 166 6.69 13.60 -8.45
CA ALA A 166 5.87 13.40 -9.66
C ALA A 166 4.53 12.75 -9.31
N VAL A 167 4.53 11.71 -8.47
CA VAL A 167 3.32 11.05 -8.00
C VAL A 167 2.42 11.98 -7.18
N GLN A 168 3.00 12.80 -6.28
CA GLN A 168 2.22 13.79 -5.52
C GLN A 168 1.60 14.87 -6.41
N ALA A 169 2.31 15.30 -7.45
CA ALA A 169 1.82 16.30 -8.40
C ALA A 169 0.75 15.75 -9.34
N ASP A 170 0.90 14.50 -9.80
CA ASP A 170 -0.09 13.79 -10.60
C ASP A 170 -1.38 13.53 -9.80
N ASN A 171 -1.24 13.18 -8.52
CA ASN A 171 -2.34 12.95 -7.58
C ASN A 171 -3.43 12.03 -8.14
N ALA A 172 -2.99 10.97 -8.84
CA ALA A 172 -3.88 9.96 -9.37
C ALA A 172 -4.60 9.18 -8.26
N LEU A 173 -5.61 8.41 -8.67
CA LEU A 173 -6.44 7.62 -7.77
C LEU A 173 -5.88 6.21 -7.55
N ILE A 174 -5.07 5.72 -8.49
CA ILE A 174 -4.27 4.50 -8.38
C ILE A 174 -2.87 4.81 -8.90
N HIS A 175 -1.86 4.33 -8.18
CA HIS A 175 -0.45 4.42 -8.55
C HIS A 175 0.07 3.01 -8.81
N ARG A 176 0.34 2.71 -10.07
CA ARG A 176 0.78 1.38 -10.51
C ARG A 176 2.30 1.37 -10.71
N TRP A 177 2.98 0.41 -10.09
CA TRP A 177 4.43 0.24 -10.24
C TRP A 177 4.75 -0.77 -11.34
N GLN A 178 5.48 -0.37 -12.38
CA GLN A 178 5.91 -1.27 -13.46
C GLN A 178 7.26 -0.84 -14.01
N ALA A 179 8.14 -1.82 -14.24
CA ALA A 179 9.44 -1.63 -14.89
C ALA A 179 10.30 -0.49 -14.30
N GLY A 180 10.17 -0.21 -12.99
CA GLY A 180 10.96 0.82 -12.32
C GLY A 180 10.28 2.19 -12.18
N ASP A 181 9.05 2.36 -12.68
CA ASP A 181 8.33 3.63 -12.68
C ASP A 181 6.89 3.52 -12.17
N PHE A 182 6.34 4.66 -11.74
CA PHE A 182 4.94 4.81 -11.35
C PHE A 182 4.11 5.40 -12.50
N ALA A 183 2.96 4.78 -12.76
CA ALA A 183 1.93 5.32 -13.63
C ALA A 183 0.66 5.60 -12.83
N GLY A 184 0.14 6.82 -12.93
CA GLY A 184 -1.15 7.21 -12.38
C GLY A 184 -2.30 6.75 -13.28
N GLU A 185 -3.38 6.25 -12.67
CA GLU A 185 -4.63 5.92 -13.37
C GLU A 185 -5.86 6.22 -12.50
N ASP A 186 -7.02 6.26 -13.13
CA ASP A 186 -8.31 6.32 -12.45
C ASP A 186 -8.84 4.91 -12.11
N TYR A 187 -10.08 4.81 -11.62
CA TYR A 187 -10.66 3.52 -11.25
C TYR A 187 -11.21 2.70 -12.42
N GLN A 188 -11.24 3.24 -13.66
CA GLN A 188 -11.94 2.60 -14.78
C GLN A 188 -11.40 1.20 -15.08
N ARG A 189 -10.08 1.00 -14.95
CA ARG A 189 -9.47 -0.31 -15.17
C ARG A 189 -9.95 -1.34 -14.16
N ILE A 190 -9.97 -0.99 -12.87
CA ILE A 190 -10.43 -1.88 -11.80
C ILE A 190 -11.93 -2.14 -11.91
N ASP A 191 -12.71 -1.11 -12.19
CA ASP A 191 -14.14 -1.22 -12.38
C ASP A 191 -14.47 -2.12 -13.59
N ALA A 192 -13.77 -1.95 -14.71
CA ALA A 192 -13.91 -2.82 -15.88
C ALA A 192 -13.55 -4.28 -15.56
N ASP A 193 -12.55 -4.51 -14.71
CA ASP A 193 -12.18 -5.85 -14.26
C ASP A 193 -13.27 -6.48 -13.38
N LEU A 194 -13.82 -5.74 -12.43
CA LEU A 194 -14.97 -6.17 -11.63
C LEU A 194 -16.18 -6.50 -12.51
N LEU A 195 -16.50 -5.66 -13.49
CA LEU A 195 -17.65 -5.88 -14.39
C LEU A 195 -17.44 -7.05 -15.34
N ARG A 196 -16.21 -7.29 -15.80
CA ARG A 196 -15.88 -8.43 -16.67
C ARG A 196 -16.11 -9.78 -15.99
N HIS A 197 -15.87 -9.83 -14.68
CA HIS A 197 -16.01 -11.06 -13.89
C HIS A 197 -17.37 -11.18 -13.19
N ALA A 198 -18.17 -10.10 -13.18
CA ALA A 198 -19.55 -10.12 -12.71
C ALA A 198 -20.45 -10.94 -13.66
N ARG A 199 -21.31 -11.78 -13.08
CA ARG A 199 -22.28 -12.61 -13.80
C ARG A 199 -23.68 -12.03 -13.63
N ASP A 200 -24.60 -12.44 -14.50
CA ASP A 200 -26.01 -12.08 -14.37
C ASP A 200 -26.66 -12.80 -13.18
N GLU A 201 -26.22 -14.03 -12.88
CA GLU A 201 -26.58 -14.74 -11.67
C GLU A 201 -25.78 -14.28 -10.44
N ALA A 202 -26.41 -14.38 -9.26
CA ALA A 202 -25.75 -14.09 -8.00
C ALA A 202 -24.55 -15.03 -7.77
N GLN A 203 -23.41 -14.43 -7.40
CA GLN A 203 -22.21 -15.14 -7.00
C GLN A 203 -21.57 -14.48 -5.77
N PRO A 204 -20.73 -15.20 -4.99
CA PRO A 204 -20.04 -14.60 -3.85
C PRO A 204 -19.15 -13.41 -4.28
N LEU A 205 -19.29 -12.27 -3.61
CA LEU A 205 -18.46 -11.09 -3.88
C LEU A 205 -16.96 -11.38 -3.67
N ALA A 206 -16.63 -12.17 -2.65
CA ALA A 206 -15.26 -12.62 -2.39
C ALA A 206 -14.64 -13.33 -3.61
N ARG A 207 -15.41 -14.13 -4.34
CA ARG A 207 -14.93 -14.83 -5.54
C ARG A 207 -14.67 -13.83 -6.67
N LEU A 208 -15.56 -12.86 -6.86
CA LEU A 208 -15.38 -11.80 -7.85
C LEU A 208 -14.09 -11.02 -7.59
N MET A 209 -13.87 -10.58 -6.35
CA MET A 209 -12.68 -9.83 -5.97
C MET A 209 -11.40 -10.67 -6.15
N ALA A 210 -11.42 -11.96 -5.79
CA ALA A 210 -10.29 -12.85 -5.99
C ALA A 210 -9.86 -12.96 -7.47
N GLU A 211 -10.80 -12.94 -8.42
CA GLU A 211 -10.48 -12.93 -9.85
C GLU A 211 -9.72 -11.65 -10.26
N VAL A 212 -10.12 -10.50 -9.73
CA VAL A 212 -9.43 -9.22 -9.97
C VAL A 212 -8.04 -9.23 -9.31
N MET A 213 -7.93 -9.67 -8.05
CA MET A 213 -6.67 -9.77 -7.32
C MET A 213 -5.64 -10.63 -8.06
N ALA A 214 -6.08 -11.74 -8.65
CA ALA A 214 -5.23 -12.70 -9.37
C ALA A 214 -4.73 -12.18 -10.74
N ARG A 215 -5.16 -10.99 -11.17
CA ARG A 215 -4.84 -10.41 -12.50
C ARG A 215 -4.37 -8.95 -12.45
N ASN A 216 -4.41 -8.34 -11.27
CA ASN A 216 -3.98 -6.97 -11.11
C ASN A 216 -2.46 -6.90 -10.89
N ASP A 217 -1.72 -6.35 -11.85
CA ASP A 217 -0.26 -6.15 -11.77
C ASP A 217 0.13 -4.85 -11.06
N GLY A 218 1.36 -4.71 -10.62
CA GLY A 218 1.93 -3.43 -10.16
C GLY A 218 1.48 -2.94 -8.78
N PHE A 219 0.33 -3.36 -8.28
CA PHE A 219 -0.06 -3.13 -6.88
C PHE A 219 -0.96 -4.26 -6.35
N PHE A 220 -1.12 -4.34 -5.03
CA PHE A 220 -2.09 -5.24 -4.43
C PHE A 220 -3.45 -4.54 -4.39
N ALA A 221 -4.38 -4.96 -5.24
CA ALA A 221 -5.77 -4.54 -5.11
C ALA A 221 -6.38 -5.23 -3.88
N THR A 222 -6.25 -4.60 -2.72
CA THR A 222 -6.67 -5.18 -1.44
C THR A 222 -8.18 -5.46 -1.44
N ASP A 223 -8.60 -6.40 -0.60
CA ASP A 223 -10.01 -6.73 -0.42
C ASP A 223 -10.84 -5.50 0.00
N THR A 224 -10.28 -4.66 0.87
CA THR A 224 -10.92 -3.43 1.36
C THR A 224 -11.14 -2.45 0.21
N PHE A 225 -10.13 -2.28 -0.66
CA PHE A 225 -10.24 -1.43 -1.86
C PHE A 225 -11.25 -1.98 -2.88
N LEU A 226 -11.18 -3.29 -3.19
CA LEU A 226 -12.08 -3.92 -4.15
C LEU A 226 -13.54 -3.95 -3.66
N LEU A 227 -13.77 -4.15 -2.36
CA LEU A 227 -15.08 -4.05 -1.74
C LEU A 227 -15.63 -2.63 -1.86
N TRP A 228 -14.81 -1.60 -1.65
CA TRP A 228 -15.22 -0.22 -1.88
C TRP A 228 -15.58 0.02 -3.35
N ARG A 229 -14.75 -0.39 -4.31
CA ARG A 229 -15.09 -0.25 -5.73
C ARG A 229 -16.39 -0.98 -6.12
N ALA A 230 -16.62 -2.17 -5.58
CA ALA A 230 -17.87 -2.90 -5.82
C ALA A 230 -19.10 -2.14 -5.26
N ARG A 231 -18.99 -1.50 -4.09
CA ARG A 231 -20.05 -0.65 -3.51
C ARG A 231 -20.31 0.59 -4.37
N GLU A 232 -19.27 1.23 -4.88
CA GLU A 232 -19.39 2.39 -5.78
C GLU A 232 -20.13 2.01 -7.07
N LEU A 233 -19.78 0.86 -7.66
CA LEU A 233 -20.50 0.33 -8.83
C LEU A 233 -21.94 -0.06 -8.52
N ALA A 234 -22.23 -0.52 -7.31
CA ALA A 234 -23.60 -0.81 -6.87
C ALA A 234 -24.42 0.47 -6.67
N ALA A 235 -23.82 1.51 -6.08
CA ALA A 235 -24.44 2.83 -5.94
C ALA A 235 -24.72 3.47 -7.30
N ALA A 236 -23.86 3.24 -8.29
CA ALA A 236 -24.07 3.64 -9.68
C ALA A 236 -25.10 2.76 -10.44
N GLY A 237 -25.65 1.73 -9.78
CA GLY A 237 -26.65 0.83 -10.37
C GLY A 237 -26.09 -0.17 -11.38
N VAL A 238 -24.77 -0.31 -11.50
CA VAL A 238 -24.12 -1.23 -12.46
C VAL A 238 -23.98 -2.65 -11.89
N LEU A 239 -23.83 -2.76 -10.57
CA LEU A 239 -23.85 -4.00 -9.82
C LEU A 239 -25.04 -4.03 -8.85
N HIS A 240 -25.46 -5.22 -8.46
CA HIS A 240 -26.39 -5.43 -7.37
C HIS A 240 -25.71 -6.29 -6.30
N ILE A 241 -25.51 -5.71 -5.11
CA ILE A 241 -24.95 -6.40 -3.94
C ILE A 241 -26.08 -6.76 -2.98
N SER A 242 -26.04 -7.97 -2.44
CA SER A 242 -27.04 -8.47 -1.49
C SER A 242 -26.44 -9.41 -0.44
N GLY A 243 -27.20 -9.71 0.60
CA GLY A 243 -26.74 -10.53 1.72
C GLY A 243 -26.12 -9.68 2.82
N GLU A 244 -25.77 -10.34 3.93
CA GLU A 244 -25.23 -9.67 5.10
C GLU A 244 -23.69 -9.64 5.07
N PRO A 245 -23.05 -8.51 5.43
CA PRO A 245 -21.62 -8.45 5.53
C PRO A 245 -21.14 -9.36 6.66
N GLY A 246 -20.27 -10.31 6.31
CA GLY A 246 -19.63 -11.22 7.26
C GLY A 246 -18.28 -10.67 7.73
N GLU A 247 -17.38 -11.59 8.08
CA GLU A 247 -15.99 -11.28 8.38
C GLU A 247 -15.35 -10.38 7.31
N TYR A 248 -14.52 -9.42 7.76
CA TYR A 248 -13.89 -8.41 6.91
C TYR A 248 -14.86 -7.53 6.09
N GLY A 249 -16.16 -7.59 6.38
CA GLY A 249 -17.20 -6.77 5.77
C GLY A 249 -17.73 -7.28 4.42
N TYR A 250 -17.25 -8.42 3.91
CA TYR A 250 -17.68 -8.96 2.61
C TYR A 250 -17.95 -10.47 2.54
N ARG A 251 -17.53 -11.28 3.53
CA ARG A 251 -17.51 -12.75 3.40
C ARG A 251 -18.90 -13.41 3.19
N GLY A 252 -19.99 -12.69 3.48
CA GLY A 252 -21.38 -13.13 3.23
C GLY A 252 -22.07 -12.46 2.03
N LEU A 253 -21.43 -11.48 1.38
CA LEU A 253 -22.04 -10.71 0.31
C LEU A 253 -22.09 -11.49 -1.00
N GLN A 254 -23.20 -11.35 -1.71
CA GLN A 254 -23.42 -11.79 -3.07
C GLN A 254 -23.42 -10.59 -4.01
N VAL A 255 -23.01 -10.80 -5.26
CA VAL A 255 -22.99 -9.79 -6.30
C VAL A 255 -23.51 -10.38 -7.62
N ARG A 256 -24.22 -9.57 -8.38
CA ARG A 256 -24.58 -9.83 -9.78
C ARG A 256 -24.55 -8.53 -10.58
N ARG A 257 -24.54 -8.65 -11.91
CA ARG A 257 -24.68 -7.52 -12.82
C ARG A 257 -26.10 -6.97 -12.78
N SER A 258 -26.24 -5.66 -12.89
CA SER A 258 -27.53 -5.03 -13.15
C SER A 258 -27.86 -5.13 -14.64
N LEU A 259 -29.11 -5.47 -14.94
CA LEU A 259 -29.66 -5.52 -16.30
C LEU A 259 -29.89 -4.11 -16.84
#